data_AF-A0A2U3ANM9-F1
#
_entry.id   AF-A0A2U3ANM9-F1
#
_cell.length_a   1.000
_cell.length_b   1.000
_cell.length_c   1.000
_cell.angle_alpha   90.00
_cell.angle_beta   90.00
_cell.angle_gamma   90.00
#
_symmetry.space_group_name_H-M   'P 1'
#
loop_
_entity.id
_entity.type
_entity.pdbx_description
1 polymer ?
#
loop_
_entity_poly.entity_id
_entity_poly.type
_entity_poly.pdbx_seq_one_letter_code
_entity_poly.pdbx_strand_id
1 'polypeptide(L)'
;MIQLLYRIYIIWFVIGFFLVGLNLIPPWLEWANSMFLILSGSLSILYALYTFGSKKGIMISGGIFFTTFTIEGLSAHFDIFFGNYDYTPLFPPLLFGVPIGIGFAWITMIMAGHALTIHIKNRLTRSVIAAFYVVALDLILDPVAYIVKGYWIWDDTSFYYDIPLSNFLGWFTIAFCWQLLLTTQKNNSYLFLQNKIIVVFWTIAILFIWIALLNKLFLAFTVSMIAFVLTEFLRRSAREKK
;
A
#
# COMPACT_ATOMS: atom_id res chain seq x y z
N MET A 1 10.64 -14.02 -17.10
CA MET A 1 9.47 -13.96 -16.20
C MET A 1 9.28 -12.57 -15.56
N ILE A 2 10.18 -12.09 -14.69
CA ILE A 2 10.02 -10.81 -13.96
C ILE A 2 9.76 -9.60 -14.88
N GLN A 3 10.49 -9.50 -15.99
CA GLN A 3 10.30 -8.40 -16.93
C GLN A 3 8.93 -8.42 -17.60
N LEU A 4 8.41 -9.61 -17.90
CA LEU A 4 7.08 -9.78 -18.49
C LEU A 4 6.00 -9.36 -17.49
N LEU A 5 6.08 -9.84 -16.24
CA LEU A 5 5.14 -9.45 -15.19
C LEU A 5 5.13 -7.94 -14.94
N TYR A 6 6.31 -7.32 -14.89
CA TYR A 6 6.42 -5.87 -14.74
C TYR A 6 5.82 -5.10 -15.92
N ARG A 7 6.03 -5.56 -17.17
CA ARG A 7 5.39 -4.96 -18.35
C ARG A 7 3.87 -5.09 -18.29
N ILE A 8 3.36 -6.26 -17.90
CA ILE A 8 1.92 -6.48 -17.70
C ILE A 8 1.38 -5.52 -16.65
N TYR A 9 2.06 -5.38 -15.51
CA TYR A 9 1.69 -4.41 -14.47
C TYR A 9 1.62 -2.98 -15.01
N ILE A 10 2.62 -2.52 -15.77
CA ILE A 10 2.63 -1.16 -16.32
C ILE A 10 1.50 -0.96 -17.32
N ILE A 11 1.25 -1.92 -18.21
CA ILE A 11 0.13 -1.85 -19.16
C ILE A 11 -1.20 -1.79 -18.40
N TRP A 12 -1.37 -2.65 -17.39
CA TRP A 12 -2.57 -2.69 -16.55
C TRP A 12 -2.76 -1.39 -15.78
N PHE A 13 -1.68 -0.83 -15.24
CA PHE A 13 -1.67 0.46 -14.56
C PHE A 13 -2.12 1.59 -15.50
N VAL A 14 -1.56 1.69 -16.71
CA VAL A 14 -1.91 2.76 -17.66
C VAL A 14 -3.38 2.68 -18.04
N ILE A 15 -3.89 1.49 -18.32
CA ILE A 15 -5.31 1.28 -18.62
C ILE A 15 -6.17 1.65 -17.41
N GLY A 16 -5.83 1.12 -16.23
CA GLY A 16 -6.53 1.39 -14.97
C GLY A 16 -6.50 2.87 -14.58
N PHE A 17 -5.41 3.59 -14.87
CA PHE A 17 -5.28 5.00 -14.56
C PHE A 17 -6.39 5.84 -15.22
N PHE A 18 -6.70 5.57 -16.48
CA PHE A 18 -7.80 6.23 -17.17
C PHE A 18 -9.17 5.65 -16.79
N LEU A 19 -9.31 4.32 -16.74
CA LEU A 19 -10.61 3.70 -16.46
C LEU A 19 -11.10 3.97 -15.03
N VAL A 20 -10.25 3.75 -14.03
CA VAL A 20 -10.58 4.03 -12.61
C VAL A 20 -10.69 5.53 -12.40
N GLY A 21 -9.75 6.31 -12.96
CA GLY A 21 -9.69 7.76 -12.79
C GLY A 21 -10.94 8.50 -13.28
N LEU A 22 -11.40 8.15 -14.48
CA LEU A 22 -12.55 8.78 -15.13
C LEU A 22 -13.88 8.08 -14.82
N ASN A 23 -13.87 7.13 -13.88
CA ASN A 23 -15.04 6.33 -13.49
C ASN A 23 -15.73 5.62 -14.67
N LEU A 24 -14.92 5.02 -15.56
CA LEU A 24 -15.36 4.35 -16.79
C LEU A 24 -15.37 2.81 -16.66
N ILE A 25 -15.17 2.28 -15.44
CA ILE A 25 -15.17 0.82 -15.22
C ILE A 25 -16.61 0.32 -15.23
N PRO A 26 -16.97 -0.60 -16.16
CA PRO A 26 -18.27 -1.24 -16.11
C PRO A 26 -18.31 -2.28 -14.95
N PRO A 27 -19.49 -2.59 -14.38
CA PRO A 27 -19.60 -3.46 -13.21
C PRO A 27 -18.93 -4.84 -13.35
N TRP A 28 -19.01 -5.44 -14.55
CA TRP A 28 -18.39 -6.74 -14.83
C TRP A 28 -16.85 -6.73 -14.81
N LEU A 29 -16.22 -5.56 -14.76
CA LEU A 29 -14.77 -5.36 -14.74
C LEU A 29 -14.24 -4.90 -13.36
N GLU A 30 -15.09 -4.80 -12.33
CA GLU A 30 -14.66 -4.35 -10.98
C GLU A 30 -13.57 -5.23 -10.35
N TRP A 31 -13.53 -6.52 -10.69
CA TRP A 31 -12.45 -7.45 -10.30
C TRP A 31 -11.05 -7.00 -10.80
N ALA A 32 -10.98 -6.12 -11.81
CA ALA A 32 -9.73 -5.59 -12.33
C ALA A 32 -8.95 -4.79 -11.27
N ASN A 33 -9.65 -4.19 -10.30
CA ASN A 33 -9.03 -3.49 -9.18
C ASN A 33 -8.24 -4.48 -8.30
N SER A 34 -8.83 -5.63 -7.96
CA SER A 34 -8.13 -6.69 -7.23
C SER A 34 -6.97 -7.28 -8.02
N MET A 35 -7.10 -7.40 -9.35
CA MET A 35 -5.98 -7.84 -10.19
C MET A 35 -4.81 -6.87 -10.19
N PHE A 36 -5.09 -5.56 -10.18
CA PHE A 36 -4.04 -4.56 -10.05
C PHE A 36 -3.24 -4.77 -8.75
N LEU A 37 -3.93 -5.02 -7.64
CA LEU A 37 -3.30 -5.33 -6.36
C LEU A 37 -2.52 -6.66 -6.40
N ILE A 38 -3.09 -7.72 -6.97
CA ILE A 38 -2.43 -9.02 -7.11
C ILE A 38 -1.17 -8.93 -7.97
N LEU A 39 -1.19 -8.18 -9.06
CA LEU A 39 -0.01 -7.94 -9.91
C LEU A 39 1.09 -7.20 -9.14
N SER A 40 0.72 -6.14 -8.41
CA SER A 40 1.67 -5.39 -7.56
C SER A 40 2.25 -6.27 -6.44
N GLY A 41 1.40 -7.05 -5.78
CA GLY A 41 1.80 -7.97 -4.71
C GLY A 41 2.68 -9.10 -5.24
N SER A 42 2.40 -9.62 -6.43
CA SER A 42 3.24 -10.64 -7.08
C SER A 42 4.65 -10.12 -7.38
N LEU A 43 4.78 -8.88 -7.87
CA LEU A 43 6.08 -8.24 -8.03
C LEU A 43 6.80 -8.06 -6.69
N SER A 44 6.07 -7.67 -5.66
CA SER A 44 6.58 -7.48 -4.30
C SER A 44 7.00 -8.80 -3.64
N ILE A 45 6.29 -9.89 -3.90
CA ILE A 45 6.70 -11.25 -3.51
C ILE A 45 8.03 -11.58 -4.19
N LEU A 46 8.16 -11.39 -5.51
CA LEU A 46 9.41 -11.64 -6.22
C LEU A 46 10.56 -10.79 -5.64
N TYR A 47 10.30 -9.53 -5.30
CA TYR A 47 11.27 -8.69 -4.59
C TYR A 47 11.66 -9.31 -3.24
N ALA A 48 10.71 -9.78 -2.44
CA ALA A 48 11.00 -10.46 -1.17
C ALA A 48 11.84 -11.74 -1.37
N LEU A 49 11.54 -12.55 -2.39
CA LEU A 49 12.30 -13.78 -2.69
C LEU A 49 13.75 -13.48 -3.07
N TYR A 50 14.00 -12.45 -3.88
CA TYR A 50 15.35 -12.06 -4.29
C TYR A 50 16.12 -11.31 -3.19
N THR A 51 15.39 -10.66 -2.28
CA THR A 51 15.98 -9.90 -1.17
C THR A 51 16.34 -10.82 0.00
N PHE A 52 15.44 -11.71 0.40
CA PHE A 52 15.59 -12.52 1.63
C PHE A 52 15.92 -14.00 1.35
N GLY A 53 15.92 -14.43 0.08
CA GLY A 53 16.00 -15.82 -0.34
C GLY A 53 14.62 -16.50 -0.34
N SER A 54 14.45 -17.56 -1.15
CA SER A 54 13.11 -18.11 -1.44
C SER A 54 12.31 -18.50 -0.20
N LYS A 55 12.88 -19.28 0.73
CA LYS A 55 12.17 -19.74 1.94
C LYS A 55 11.70 -18.56 2.81
N LYS A 56 12.60 -17.63 3.11
CA LYS A 56 12.29 -16.45 3.95
C LYS A 56 11.36 -15.48 3.24
N GLY A 57 11.55 -15.26 1.94
CA GLY A 57 10.68 -14.39 1.14
C GLY A 57 9.23 -14.88 1.08
N ILE A 58 9.01 -16.19 0.91
CA ILE A 58 7.66 -16.79 1.01
C ILE A 58 7.10 -16.60 2.41
N MET A 59 7.87 -16.91 3.46
CA MET A 59 7.41 -16.79 4.85
C MET A 59 7.07 -15.34 5.22
N ILE A 60 7.89 -14.37 4.81
CA ILE A 60 7.64 -12.94 5.03
C ILE A 60 6.39 -12.51 4.27
N SER A 61 6.27 -12.85 2.99
CA SER A 61 5.13 -12.43 2.17
C SER A 61 3.81 -13.04 2.66
N GLY A 62 3.82 -14.34 2.98
CA GLY A 62 2.67 -15.02 3.58
C GLY A 62 2.35 -14.46 4.96
N GLY A 63 3.36 -14.20 5.80
CA GLY A 63 3.18 -13.58 7.10
C GLY A 63 2.52 -12.21 7.00
N ILE A 64 3.00 -11.34 6.10
CA ILE A 64 2.37 -10.03 5.85
C ILE A 64 0.92 -10.25 5.42
N PHE A 65 0.69 -11.03 4.37
CA PHE A 65 -0.65 -11.31 3.85
C PHE A 65 -1.62 -11.76 4.95
N PHE A 66 -1.29 -12.83 5.68
CA PHE A 66 -2.21 -13.39 6.66
C PHE A 66 -2.38 -12.49 7.87
N THR A 67 -1.32 -11.87 8.39
CA THR A 67 -1.46 -11.00 9.56
C THR A 67 -2.30 -9.76 9.24
N THR A 68 -2.05 -9.08 8.13
CA THR A 68 -2.81 -7.87 7.78
C THR A 68 -4.23 -8.22 7.35
N PHE A 69 -4.44 -9.29 6.59
CA PHE A 69 -5.77 -9.73 6.20
C PHE A 69 -6.62 -10.17 7.40
N THR A 70 -6.02 -10.85 8.38
CA THR A 70 -6.73 -11.20 9.61
C THR A 70 -7.03 -9.98 10.45
N ILE A 71 -6.08 -9.04 10.62
CA ILE A 71 -6.34 -7.81 11.38
C ILE A 71 -7.43 -6.98 10.70
N GLU A 72 -7.40 -6.85 9.37
CA GLU A 72 -8.42 -6.21 8.56
C GLU A 72 -9.79 -6.84 8.77
N GLY A 73 -9.90 -8.17 8.65
CA GLY A 73 -11.16 -8.87 8.87
C GLY A 73 -11.65 -8.73 10.30
N LEU A 74 -10.75 -8.80 11.29
CA LEU A 74 -11.13 -8.58 12.68
C LEU A 74 -11.61 -7.15 12.91
N SER A 75 -10.98 -6.15 12.28
CA SER A 75 -11.40 -4.76 12.40
C SER A 75 -12.78 -4.53 11.79
N ALA A 76 -13.02 -5.03 10.58
CA ALA A 76 -14.28 -4.86 9.86
C ALA A 76 -15.46 -5.62 10.51
N HIS A 77 -15.22 -6.77 11.15
CA HIS A 77 -16.29 -7.59 11.75
C HIS A 77 -16.58 -7.27 13.23
N PHE A 78 -15.62 -6.68 13.94
CA PHE A 78 -15.70 -6.49 15.40
C PHE A 78 -15.47 -5.04 15.85
N ASP A 79 -15.35 -4.08 14.92
CA ASP A 79 -15.15 -2.65 15.21
C ASP A 79 -13.95 -2.37 16.13
N ILE A 80 -12.86 -3.11 15.91
CA ILE A 80 -11.64 -3.01 16.73
C ILE A 80 -10.45 -2.53 15.90
N PHE A 81 -9.47 -1.87 16.52
CA PHE A 81 -8.26 -1.32 15.89
C PHE A 81 -8.42 -0.07 15.04
N PHE A 82 -9.23 -0.09 13.98
CA PHE A 82 -9.24 0.99 12.98
C PHE A 82 -10.43 1.92 13.08
N GLY A 83 -11.58 1.41 13.53
CA GLY A 83 -12.87 2.09 13.58
C GLY A 83 -13.98 1.15 13.13
N ASN A 84 -15.20 1.67 13.01
CA ASN A 84 -16.34 0.94 12.44
C ASN A 84 -16.48 1.27 10.94
N TYR A 85 -16.42 0.22 10.12
CA TYR A 85 -16.60 0.31 8.68
C TYR A 85 -17.03 -1.04 8.07
N ASP A 86 -17.78 -0.96 6.98
CA ASP A 86 -18.23 -2.11 6.22
C ASP A 86 -17.65 -2.13 4.81
N TYR A 87 -17.10 -3.27 4.40
CA TYR A 87 -16.71 -3.50 3.00
C TYR A 87 -17.93 -3.68 2.10
N THR A 88 -17.87 -3.11 0.90
CA THR A 88 -18.94 -3.24 -0.10
C THR A 88 -18.64 -4.33 -1.14
N PRO A 89 -19.66 -4.80 -1.87
CA PRO A 89 -19.46 -5.74 -2.97
C PRO A 89 -18.69 -5.18 -4.17
N LEU A 90 -18.40 -3.87 -4.22
CA LEU A 90 -17.77 -3.18 -5.35
C LEU A 90 -16.27 -3.44 -5.49
N PHE A 91 -15.69 -4.22 -4.56
CA PHE A 91 -14.29 -4.59 -4.60
C PHE A 91 -14.06 -6.11 -4.54
N PRO A 92 -14.54 -6.87 -5.55
CA PRO A 92 -14.43 -8.32 -5.55
C PRO A 92 -13.01 -8.79 -5.95
N PRO A 93 -12.64 -10.05 -5.65
CA PRO A 93 -13.43 -11.03 -4.90
C PRO A 93 -13.24 -10.86 -3.39
N LEU A 94 -14.33 -11.06 -2.65
CA LEU A 94 -14.35 -11.02 -1.19
C LEU A 94 -14.10 -12.42 -0.60
N LEU A 95 -13.28 -12.48 0.44
CA LEU A 95 -13.07 -13.65 1.27
C LEU A 95 -13.41 -13.26 2.70
N PHE A 96 -14.43 -13.91 3.29
CA PHE A 96 -14.98 -13.52 4.59
C PHE A 96 -15.35 -12.02 4.67
N GLY A 97 -15.91 -11.46 3.60
CA GLY A 97 -16.32 -10.05 3.53
C GLY A 97 -15.19 -9.07 3.19
N VAL A 98 -13.92 -9.50 3.20
CA VAL A 98 -12.76 -8.63 2.90
C VAL A 98 -12.20 -8.93 1.51
N PRO A 99 -11.91 -7.93 0.67
CA PRO A 99 -11.29 -8.15 -0.65
C PRO A 99 -9.94 -8.85 -0.55
N ILE A 100 -9.76 -9.97 -1.26
CA ILE A 100 -8.47 -10.70 -1.24
C ILE A 100 -7.30 -9.84 -1.73
N GLY A 101 -7.59 -8.85 -2.58
CA GLY A 101 -6.62 -7.88 -3.06
C GLY A 101 -5.93 -7.12 -1.93
N ILE A 102 -6.60 -6.88 -0.80
CA ILE A 102 -6.04 -6.15 0.36
C ILE A 102 -4.79 -6.84 0.90
N GLY A 103 -4.78 -8.17 0.99
CA GLY A 103 -3.59 -8.91 1.43
C GLY A 103 -2.38 -8.70 0.49
N PHE A 104 -2.62 -8.59 -0.82
CA PHE A 104 -1.57 -8.27 -1.81
C PHE A 104 -1.16 -6.80 -1.80
N ALA A 105 -2.10 -5.89 -1.50
CA ALA A 105 -1.78 -4.48 -1.27
C ALA A 105 -0.81 -4.36 -0.10
N TRP A 106 -1.06 -5.05 1.02
CA TRP A 106 -0.18 -5.03 2.18
C TRP A 106 1.21 -5.57 1.89
N ILE A 107 1.34 -6.67 1.15
CA ILE A 107 2.66 -7.14 0.70
C ILE A 107 3.39 -6.04 -0.08
N THR A 108 2.67 -5.36 -0.98
CA THR A 108 3.23 -4.26 -1.78
C THR A 108 3.66 -3.08 -0.94
N MET A 109 2.82 -2.63 -0.03
CA MET A 109 3.09 -1.48 0.84
C MET A 109 4.31 -1.72 1.73
N ILE A 110 4.38 -2.88 2.38
CA ILE A 110 5.51 -3.23 3.24
C ILE A 110 6.80 -3.40 2.42
N MET A 111 6.75 -4.09 1.28
CA MET A 111 7.94 -4.28 0.44
C MET A 111 8.40 -2.99 -0.24
N ALA A 112 7.48 -2.08 -0.59
CA ALA A 112 7.81 -0.76 -1.11
C ALA A 112 8.46 0.13 -0.06
N GLY A 113 7.90 0.19 1.16
CA GLY A 113 8.53 0.89 2.28
C GLY A 113 9.95 0.39 2.54
N HIS A 114 10.15 -0.93 2.47
CA HIS A 114 11.48 -1.53 2.56
C HIS A 114 12.37 -1.10 1.38
N ALA A 115 11.91 -1.22 0.13
CA ALA A 115 12.67 -0.85 -1.06
C ALA A 115 13.08 0.64 -1.07
N LEU A 116 12.21 1.53 -0.61
CA LEU A 116 12.46 2.97 -0.51
C LEU A 116 13.56 3.29 0.53
N THR A 117 13.64 2.51 1.60
CA THR A 117 14.44 2.83 2.80
C THR A 117 15.61 1.88 3.05
N ILE A 118 15.80 0.83 2.24
CA ILE A 118 16.81 -0.23 2.46
C ILE A 118 18.25 0.28 2.64
N HIS A 119 18.56 1.46 2.09
CA HIS A 119 19.90 2.07 2.21
C HIS A 119 20.14 2.81 3.54
N ILE A 120 19.13 2.92 4.40
CA ILE A 120 19.25 3.47 5.76
C ILE A 120 19.77 2.38 6.69
N LYS A 121 20.95 2.61 7.29
CA LYS A 121 21.62 1.62 8.15
C LYS A 121 20.93 1.42 9.49
N ASN A 122 20.49 2.52 10.12
CA ASN A 122 19.81 2.45 11.41
C ASN A 122 18.45 1.77 11.23
N ARG A 123 18.28 0.59 11.84
CA ARG A 123 17.06 -0.24 11.73
C ARG A 123 15.82 0.53 12.18
N LEU A 124 15.89 1.21 13.33
CA LEU A 124 14.75 1.94 13.88
C LEU A 124 14.35 3.10 12.96
N THR A 125 15.31 3.94 12.57
CA THR A 125 15.07 5.06 11.65
C THR A 125 14.49 4.59 10.32
N ARG A 126 15.04 3.50 9.76
CA ARG A 126 14.52 2.88 8.54
C ARG A 126 13.07 2.46 8.70
N SER A 127 12.75 1.74 9.78
CA SER A 127 11.40 1.23 10.03
C SER A 127 10.38 2.33 10.23
N VAL A 128 10.74 3.40 10.95
CA VAL A 128 9.88 4.58 11.12
C VAL A 128 9.60 5.27 9.79
N ILE A 129 10.65 5.56 8.99
CA ILE A 129 10.47 6.24 7.69
C ILE A 129 9.68 5.36 6.71
N ALA A 130 9.91 4.05 6.72
CA ALA A 130 9.16 3.12 5.88
C ALA A 130 7.66 3.07 6.27
N ALA A 131 7.35 3.07 7.56
CA ALA A 131 5.97 3.14 8.04
C ALA A 131 5.30 4.48 7.68
N PHE A 132 6.03 5.59 7.71
CA PHE A 132 5.52 6.87 7.24
C PHE A 132 5.19 6.88 5.75
N TYR A 133 5.95 6.20 4.88
CA TYR A 133 5.54 6.06 3.46
C TYR A 133 4.22 5.30 3.31
N VAL A 134 3.98 4.27 4.14
CA VAL A 134 2.74 3.51 4.12
C VAL A 134 1.56 4.41 4.47
N VAL A 135 1.65 5.13 5.60
CA VAL A 135 0.59 6.05 6.06
C VAL A 135 0.44 7.26 5.14
N ALA A 136 1.53 7.76 4.54
CA ALA A 136 1.43 8.86 3.58
C ALA A 136 0.60 8.47 2.34
N LEU A 137 0.69 7.22 1.90
CA LEU A 137 -0.19 6.70 0.85
C LEU A 137 -1.61 6.47 1.37
N ASP A 138 -1.76 5.94 2.58
CA ASP A 138 -3.05 5.70 3.23
C ASP A 138 -3.89 6.98 3.34
N LEU A 139 -3.25 8.09 3.70
CA LEU A 139 -3.87 9.42 3.79
C LEU A 139 -4.53 9.86 2.47
N ILE A 140 -4.10 9.38 1.30
CA ILE A 140 -4.77 9.67 0.02
C ILE A 140 -5.63 8.52 -0.48
N LEU A 141 -5.23 7.28 -0.18
CA LEU A 141 -5.91 6.06 -0.60
C LEU A 141 -7.29 5.95 0.06
N ASP A 142 -7.37 6.12 1.38
CA ASP A 142 -8.61 5.91 2.13
C ASP A 142 -9.72 6.91 1.76
N PRO A 143 -9.46 8.24 1.69
CA PRO A 143 -10.48 9.17 1.23
C PRO A 143 -10.99 8.86 -0.18
N VAL A 144 -10.11 8.40 -1.09
CA VAL A 144 -10.51 8.00 -2.43
C VAL A 144 -11.34 6.72 -2.41
N ALA A 145 -10.89 5.70 -1.67
CA ALA A 145 -11.56 4.42 -1.60
C ALA A 145 -12.93 4.51 -0.93
N TYR A 146 -13.07 5.35 0.10
CA TYR A 146 -14.34 5.62 0.77
C TYR A 146 -15.24 6.53 -0.06
N ILE A 147 -14.86 7.79 -0.27
CA ILE A 147 -15.78 8.82 -0.80
C ILE A 147 -16.01 8.67 -2.30
N VAL A 148 -14.98 8.33 -3.07
CA VAL A 148 -15.07 8.29 -4.53
C VAL A 148 -15.49 6.92 -5.03
N LYS A 149 -15.00 5.87 -4.39
CA LYS A 149 -15.19 4.49 -4.86
C LYS A 149 -16.17 3.68 -4.05
N GLY A 150 -16.46 4.05 -2.80
CA GLY A 150 -17.35 3.30 -1.93
C GLY A 150 -16.91 1.85 -1.75
N TYR A 151 -15.61 1.57 -1.71
CA TYR A 151 -15.11 0.21 -1.50
C TYR A 151 -15.34 -0.27 -0.07
N TRP A 152 -15.30 0.66 0.87
CA TRP A 152 -15.78 0.49 2.23
C TRP A 152 -16.48 1.78 2.66
N ILE A 153 -17.35 1.69 3.65
CA ILE A 153 -18.13 2.80 4.19
C ILE A 153 -17.77 2.94 5.66
N TRP A 154 -17.30 4.12 6.07
CA TRP A 154 -17.08 4.44 7.47
C TRP A 154 -18.38 4.91 8.13
N ASP A 155 -18.67 4.38 9.30
CA ASP A 155 -19.81 4.77 10.14
C ASP A 155 -19.43 5.78 11.24
N ASP A 156 -18.14 5.88 11.54
CA ASP A 156 -17.59 6.85 12.48
C ASP A 156 -17.63 8.29 11.95
N THR A 157 -17.44 9.26 12.85
CA THR A 157 -17.27 10.68 12.48
C THR A 157 -15.86 11.15 12.82
N SER A 158 -15.21 11.85 11.88
CA SER A 158 -13.84 12.31 12.02
C SER A 158 -13.57 13.50 11.11
N PHE A 159 -12.71 14.43 11.55
CA PHE A 159 -12.39 15.62 10.76
C PHE A 159 -11.72 15.28 9.42
N TYR A 160 -11.08 14.10 9.33
CA TYR A 160 -10.40 13.66 8.13
C TYR A 160 -11.29 12.74 7.31
N TYR A 161 -12.25 13.31 6.60
CA TYR A 161 -13.15 12.59 5.70
C TYR A 161 -13.93 11.46 6.39
N ASP A 162 -14.30 11.66 7.66
CA ASP A 162 -14.99 10.67 8.50
C ASP A 162 -14.19 9.38 8.76
N ILE A 163 -12.91 9.36 8.39
CA ILE A 163 -11.99 8.25 8.67
C ILE A 163 -11.37 8.46 10.06
N PRO A 164 -11.54 7.52 11.01
CA PRO A 164 -10.95 7.61 12.33
C PRO A 164 -9.42 7.69 12.31
N LEU A 165 -8.84 8.50 13.19
CA LEU A 165 -7.37 8.59 13.32
C LEU A 165 -6.73 7.26 13.77
N SER A 166 -7.49 6.41 14.45
CA SER A 166 -7.09 5.07 14.86
C SER A 166 -6.70 4.19 13.67
N ASN A 167 -7.34 4.36 12.51
CA ASN A 167 -6.99 3.66 11.27
C ASN A 167 -5.53 3.94 10.87
N PHE A 168 -5.18 5.22 10.69
CA PHE A 168 -3.83 5.63 10.29
C PHE A 168 -2.76 5.23 11.33
N LEU A 169 -3.08 5.33 12.64
CA LEU A 169 -2.18 4.92 13.72
C LEU A 169 -2.00 3.39 13.78
N GLY A 170 -3.08 2.64 13.54
CA GLY A 170 -3.07 1.19 13.47
C GLY A 170 -2.19 0.71 12.32
N TRP A 171 -2.40 1.28 11.13
CA TRP A 171 -1.58 0.97 9.96
C TRP A 171 -0.12 1.39 10.10
N PHE A 172 0.14 2.54 10.72
CA PHE A 172 1.51 2.92 11.11
C PHE A 172 2.16 1.84 11.97
N THR A 173 1.46 1.38 13.00
CA THR A 173 1.98 0.41 13.97
C THR A 173 2.28 -0.94 13.32
N ILE A 174 1.35 -1.44 12.51
CA ILE A 174 1.51 -2.70 11.77
C ILE A 174 2.68 -2.60 10.79
N ALA A 175 2.73 -1.52 10.01
CA ALA A 175 3.82 -1.27 9.09
C ALA A 175 5.16 -1.19 9.82
N PHE A 176 5.24 -0.42 10.91
CA PHE A 176 6.44 -0.28 11.71
C PHE A 176 6.93 -1.63 12.26
N CYS A 177 6.04 -2.44 12.84
CA CYS A 177 6.35 -3.78 13.35
C CYS A 177 6.92 -4.69 12.25
N TRP A 178 6.27 -4.74 11.08
CA TRP A 178 6.79 -5.50 9.95
C TRP A 178 8.14 -4.99 9.48
N GLN A 179 8.30 -3.67 9.35
CA GLN A 179 9.56 -3.05 8.91
C GLN A 179 10.69 -3.29 9.90
N LEU A 180 10.40 -3.42 11.20
CA LEU A 180 11.40 -3.83 12.17
C LEU A 180 11.90 -5.23 11.85
N LEU A 181 11.02 -6.19 11.54
CA LEU A 181 11.42 -7.58 11.24
C LEU A 181 12.28 -7.72 9.98
N LEU A 182 12.17 -6.81 9.02
CA LEU A 182 12.94 -6.84 7.78
C LEU A 182 14.41 -6.42 8.01
N THR A 183 15.33 -7.05 7.28
CA THR A 183 16.78 -6.81 7.40
C THR A 183 17.35 -6.15 6.16
N THR A 184 18.38 -5.29 6.35
CA THR A 184 19.19 -4.80 5.22
C THR A 184 19.94 -5.96 4.59
N GLN A 185 20.08 -5.93 3.26
CA GLN A 185 20.84 -6.93 2.52
C GLN A 185 22.21 -6.41 2.08
N LYS A 186 23.23 -7.27 2.19
CA LYS A 186 24.60 -6.97 1.75
C LYS A 186 24.83 -7.25 0.26
N ASN A 187 24.02 -8.13 -0.35
CA ASN A 187 24.15 -8.50 -1.75
C ASN A 187 23.21 -7.67 -2.63
N ASN A 188 23.72 -7.17 -3.75
CA ASN A 188 23.01 -6.29 -4.68
C ASN A 188 22.03 -7.00 -5.64
N SER A 189 21.81 -8.31 -5.52
CA SER A 189 20.85 -9.06 -6.36
C SER A 189 19.42 -8.48 -6.36
N TYR A 190 19.05 -7.73 -5.33
CA TYR A 190 17.73 -7.09 -5.22
C TYR A 190 17.61 -5.76 -5.98
N LEU A 191 18.71 -5.11 -6.38
CA LEU A 191 18.71 -3.73 -6.90
C LEU A 191 17.80 -3.56 -8.13
N PHE A 192 17.82 -4.53 -9.05
CA PHE A 192 16.97 -4.51 -10.24
C PHE A 192 15.47 -4.54 -9.91
N LEU A 193 15.07 -5.34 -8.92
CA LEU A 193 13.68 -5.43 -8.47
C LEU A 193 13.31 -4.25 -7.57
N GLN A 194 14.24 -3.74 -6.75
CA GLN A 194 14.02 -2.59 -5.89
C GLN A 194 13.50 -1.39 -6.68
N ASN A 195 14.15 -1.04 -7.79
CA ASN A 195 13.71 0.08 -8.63
C ASN A 195 12.30 -0.13 -9.16
N LYS A 196 11.93 -1.36 -9.52
CA LYS A 196 10.58 -1.69 -9.99
C LYS A 196 9.53 -1.55 -8.89
N ILE A 197 9.84 -1.98 -7.66
CA ILE A 197 8.92 -1.83 -6.53
C ILE A 197 8.76 -0.36 -6.15
N ILE A 198 9.84 0.43 -6.21
CA ILE A 198 9.75 1.89 -6.03
C ILE A 198 8.83 2.50 -7.09
N VAL A 199 8.94 2.09 -8.35
CA VAL A 199 8.02 2.54 -9.41
C VAL A 199 6.58 2.12 -9.11
N VAL A 200 6.34 0.84 -8.75
CA VAL A 200 5.01 0.32 -8.37
C VAL A 200 4.36 1.17 -7.27
N PHE A 201 5.13 1.53 -6.23
CA PHE A 201 4.65 2.39 -5.16
C PHE A 201 4.21 3.75 -5.68
N TRP A 202 5.06 4.42 -6.45
CA TRP A 202 4.75 5.75 -6.96
C TRP A 202 3.65 5.75 -8.01
N THR A 203 3.49 4.69 -8.81
CA THR A 203 2.34 4.56 -9.72
C THR A 203 1.03 4.43 -8.94
N ILE A 204 1.01 3.67 -7.83
CA ILE A 204 -0.15 3.61 -6.94
C ILE A 204 -0.44 4.99 -6.32
N ALA A 205 0.58 5.67 -5.79
CA ALA A 205 0.41 7.02 -5.23
C ALA A 205 -0.13 8.02 -6.26
N ILE A 206 0.44 8.01 -7.48
CA ILE A 206 0.01 8.88 -8.59
C ILE A 206 -1.45 8.59 -8.98
N LEU A 207 -1.88 7.32 -8.99
CA LEU A 207 -3.29 6.97 -9.26
C LEU A 207 -4.23 7.61 -8.25
N PHE A 208 -3.95 7.46 -6.95
CA PHE A 208 -4.82 7.99 -5.90
C PHE A 208 -4.78 9.53 -5.84
N ILE A 209 -3.61 10.15 -6.04
CA ILE A 209 -3.47 11.60 -6.19
C ILE A 209 -4.31 12.11 -7.37
N TRP A 210 -4.24 11.43 -8.52
CA TRP A 210 -5.02 11.78 -9.71
C TRP A 210 -6.53 11.72 -9.44
N ILE A 211 -7.01 10.61 -8.86
CA ILE A 211 -8.43 10.44 -8.53
C ILE A 211 -8.89 11.49 -7.52
N ALA A 212 -8.09 11.76 -6.49
CA ALA A 212 -8.40 12.76 -5.47
C ALA A 212 -8.55 14.17 -6.07
N LEU A 213 -7.65 14.56 -6.99
CA LEU A 213 -7.73 15.85 -7.68
C LEU A 213 -8.98 15.95 -8.58
N LEU A 214 -9.28 14.90 -9.35
CA LEU A 214 -10.49 14.86 -10.18
C LEU A 214 -11.78 15.02 -9.36
N ASN A 215 -11.78 14.51 -8.12
CA ASN A 215 -12.93 14.53 -7.22
C ASN A 215 -12.86 15.62 -6.15
N LYS A 216 -11.96 16.61 -6.31
CA LYS A 216 -11.83 17.78 -5.42
C LYS A 216 -11.54 17.43 -3.94
N LEU A 217 -10.88 16.30 -3.69
CA LEU A 217 -10.40 15.91 -2.36
C LEU A 217 -9.11 16.68 -1.99
N PHE A 218 -9.19 18.01 -1.91
CA PHE A 218 -8.03 18.89 -1.76
C PHE A 218 -7.31 18.74 -0.42
N LEU A 219 -8.04 18.45 0.66
CA LEU A 219 -7.43 18.20 1.95
C LEU A 219 -6.59 16.92 1.92
N ALA A 220 -7.13 15.83 1.35
CA ALA A 220 -6.41 14.58 1.20
C ALA A 220 -5.14 14.75 0.36
N PHE A 221 -5.27 15.46 -0.78
CA PHE A 221 -4.15 15.81 -1.63
C PHE A 221 -3.07 16.60 -0.86
N THR A 222 -3.46 17.67 -0.16
CA THR A 222 -2.50 18.54 0.52
C THR A 222 -1.78 17.81 1.65
N VAL A 223 -2.52 17.09 2.49
CA VAL A 223 -1.97 16.36 3.64
C VAL A 223 -1.04 15.24 3.19
N SER A 224 -1.45 14.44 2.21
CA SER A 224 -0.59 13.37 1.66
C SER A 224 0.67 13.91 0.99
N MET A 225 0.58 15.02 0.24
CA MET A 225 1.75 15.64 -0.38
C MET A 225 2.74 16.18 0.66
N ILE A 226 2.26 16.82 1.72
CA ILE A 226 3.11 17.25 2.84
C ILE A 226 3.76 16.02 3.48
N ALA A 227 3.00 14.95 3.74
CA ALA A 227 3.52 13.72 4.32
C ALA A 227 4.60 13.07 3.43
N PHE A 228 4.41 13.00 2.11
CA PHE A 228 5.40 12.48 1.17
C PHE A 228 6.67 13.35 1.15
N VAL A 229 6.54 14.67 1.10
CA VAL A 229 7.68 15.60 1.10
C VAL A 229 8.49 15.49 2.39
N LEU A 230 7.82 15.48 3.54
CA LEU A 230 8.47 15.31 4.84
C LEU A 230 9.16 13.96 4.96
N THR A 231 8.50 12.87 4.53
CA THR A 231 9.07 11.52 4.57
C THR A 231 10.29 11.41 3.65
N GLU A 232 10.24 12.00 2.47
CA GLU A 232 11.37 12.06 1.54
C GLU A 232 12.54 12.89 2.10
N PHE A 233 12.25 14.02 2.74
CA PHE A 233 13.26 14.83 3.44
C PHE A 233 13.95 14.01 4.54
N LEU A 234 13.17 13.38 5.43
CA LEU A 234 13.68 12.51 6.50
C LEU A 234 14.52 11.36 5.94
N ARG A 235 14.09 10.75 4.84
CA ARG A 235 14.82 9.68 4.14
C ARG A 235 16.20 10.15 3.67
N ARG A 236 16.28 11.34 3.05
CA ARG A 236 17.55 11.91 2.56
C ARG A 236 18.49 12.24 3.71
N SER A 237 17.99 12.93 4.74
CA SER A 237 18.80 13.26 5.94
C SER A 237 19.31 12.01 6.66
N ALA A 238 18.51 10.94 6.74
CA ALA A 238 18.92 9.68 7.34
C ALA A 238 19.97 8.91 6.51
N ARG A 239 20.05 9.16 5.20
CA ARG A 239 21.06 8.57 4.31
C ARG A 239 22.41 9.30 4.38
N GLU A 240 22.37 10.60 4.63
CA GLU A 240 23.55 11.48 4.69
C GLU A 240 24.33 11.38 6.00
N LYS A 241 23.66 11.02 7.12
CA LYS A 241 24.30 10.70 8.40
C LYS A 241 25.10 9.40 8.28
N LYS A 242 26.30 9.50 7.70
CA LYS A 242 27.34 8.46 7.63
C LYS A 242 28.29 8.56 8.80
#